data_AF-A0A0C9XMW2-F1
#
_entry.id   AF-A0A0C9XMW2-F1
#
_cell.length_a   1.000
_cell.length_b   1.000
_cell.length_c   1.000
_cell.angle_alpha   90.00
_cell.angle_beta   90.00
_cell.angle_gamma   90.00
#
_symmetry.space_group_name_H-M   'P 1'
#
loop_
_entity.id
_entity.type
_entity.pdbx_description
1 polymer ?
#
loop_
_entity_poly.entity_id
_entity_poly.type
_entity_poly.pdbx_seq_one_letter_code
_entity_poly.pdbx_strand_id
1 'polypeptide(L)'
;MLTAAHEFCLTDFGRAVQSTLDCLPINRSLLRITLESNLSLRSSCTGFSATPDHSLFASPVEAGPGVLLAVVECAFSQSREDVMKKVRAEVEGWPTIVLVILIFISEDRDYHSPKEGTPTWSFFSQCDACFLEDNFFALPRSIEACTMIFNESTSSDSSSTNRPEVESPTRLDPSSSIKQDLDSKADFEPEPVVIEPIVVADHTWCAIKEVEFDVWIREDGAERIDLDNSKRVIGVSDAFDCFMTCRRSIFLKHIYLRIKMEEAERVIGKGLSAAKKEICKLANVFKSKSALCRLQAAELGVEFNWRVMQSGLKISSCSTAWSRYENWYFTQFRGIKHAHSDDEEYEPTDNRTPSTSPEPRDVAPRSAARRKSVRR
;
A
#
# COMPACT_ATOMS: atom_id res chain seq x y z
N MET A 1 7.37 -7.03 -1.24
CA MET A 1 6.19 -7.54 -0.50
C MET A 1 5.21 -6.39 -0.44
N LEU A 2 3.97 -6.58 -0.89
CA LEU A 2 2.92 -5.56 -0.71
C LEU A 2 2.66 -5.41 0.78
N THR A 3 2.68 -4.18 1.29
CA THR A 3 2.42 -3.89 2.71
C THR A 3 1.01 -3.35 2.87
N ALA A 4 0.41 -3.52 4.04
CA ALA A 4 -0.91 -2.94 4.30
C ALA A 4 -0.89 -1.41 4.14
N ALA A 5 0.21 -0.74 4.50
CA ALA A 5 0.38 0.70 4.31
C ALA A 5 0.34 1.11 2.82
N HIS A 6 1.01 0.34 1.96
CA HIS A 6 0.97 0.52 0.50
C HIS A 6 -0.46 0.37 -0.04
N GLU A 7 -1.12 -0.76 0.28
CA GLU A 7 -2.46 -1.07 -0.23
C GLU A 7 -3.51 -0.07 0.24
N PHE A 8 -3.42 0.37 1.49
CA PHE A 8 -4.37 1.33 2.04
C PHE A 8 -4.29 2.68 1.33
N CYS A 9 -3.08 3.22 1.12
CA CYS A 9 -2.90 4.49 0.43
C CYS A 9 -3.48 4.45 -0.99
N LEU A 10 -3.22 3.37 -1.75
CA LEU A 10 -3.78 3.17 -3.08
C LEU A 10 -5.31 3.02 -3.04
N THR A 11 -5.83 2.24 -2.11
CA THR A 11 -7.28 2.00 -1.99
C THR A 11 -8.05 3.29 -1.70
N ASP A 12 -7.58 4.08 -0.73
CA ASP A 12 -8.25 5.33 -0.35
C ASP A 12 -8.13 6.39 -1.45
N PHE A 13 -6.94 6.51 -2.06
CA PHE A 13 -6.72 7.35 -3.23
C PHE A 13 -7.65 6.96 -4.38
N GLY A 14 -7.68 5.67 -4.72
CA GLY A 14 -8.48 5.12 -5.80
C GLY A 14 -9.97 5.34 -5.59
N ARG A 15 -10.45 5.21 -4.34
CA ARG A 15 -11.83 5.53 -3.98
C ARG A 15 -12.19 6.99 -4.24
N ALA A 16 -11.34 7.94 -3.81
CA ALA A 16 -11.59 9.38 -4.00
C ALA A 16 -11.63 9.76 -5.50
N VAL A 17 -10.66 9.24 -6.28
CA VAL A 17 -10.62 9.46 -7.73
C VAL A 17 -11.80 8.81 -8.43
N GLN A 18 -12.14 7.56 -8.10
CA GLN A 18 -13.25 6.85 -8.73
C GLN A 18 -14.60 7.55 -8.43
N SER A 19 -14.82 7.99 -7.20
CA SER A 19 -16.00 8.80 -6.82
C SER A 19 -16.11 10.07 -7.68
N THR A 20 -14.98 10.75 -7.89
CA THR A 20 -14.90 11.95 -8.73
C THR A 20 -15.25 11.65 -10.19
N LEU A 21 -14.75 10.54 -10.73
CA LEU A 21 -15.03 10.10 -12.11
C LEU A 21 -16.50 9.68 -12.28
N ASP A 22 -17.11 9.09 -11.25
CA ASP A 22 -18.50 8.64 -11.30
C ASP A 22 -19.53 9.78 -11.34
N CYS A 23 -19.12 10.97 -10.90
CA CYS A 23 -19.91 12.21 -11.00
C CYS A 23 -19.89 12.84 -12.40
N LEU A 24 -19.04 12.36 -13.32
CA LEU A 24 -19.01 12.91 -14.68
C LEU A 24 -20.31 12.62 -15.44
N PRO A 25 -20.89 13.60 -16.16
CA PRO A 25 -22.16 13.45 -16.87
C PRO A 25 -21.97 12.69 -18.20
N ILE A 26 -21.50 11.46 -18.12
CA ILE A 26 -21.13 10.61 -19.25
C ILE A 26 -22.19 9.55 -19.47
N ASN A 27 -22.52 9.31 -20.74
CA ASN A 27 -23.32 8.14 -21.09
C ASN A 27 -22.43 6.89 -21.05
N ARG A 28 -22.55 6.11 -19.95
CA ARG A 28 -21.81 4.86 -19.75
C ARG A 28 -22.13 3.78 -20.77
N SER A 29 -23.19 3.92 -21.58
CA SER A 29 -23.47 3.02 -22.70
C SER A 29 -22.58 3.28 -23.92
N LEU A 30 -21.92 4.44 -23.99
CA LEU A 30 -21.09 4.87 -25.12
C LEU A 30 -19.61 4.91 -24.77
N LEU A 31 -19.30 5.32 -23.54
CA LEU A 31 -17.94 5.48 -23.06
C LEU A 31 -17.79 4.86 -21.68
N ARG A 32 -16.79 3.98 -21.54
CA ARG A 32 -16.37 3.40 -20.28
C ARG A 32 -15.12 4.11 -19.79
N ILE A 33 -15.16 4.60 -18.56
CA ILE A 33 -13.99 5.09 -17.83
C ILE A 33 -13.78 4.17 -16.65
N THR A 34 -12.56 3.69 -16.46
CA THR A 34 -12.21 2.83 -15.34
C THR A 34 -10.88 3.23 -14.74
N LEU A 35 -10.81 3.19 -13.41
CA LEU A 35 -9.58 3.15 -12.67
C LEU A 35 -9.28 1.69 -12.34
N GLU A 36 -8.45 1.05 -13.14
CA GLU A 36 -8.10 -0.37 -12.99
C GLU A 36 -6.88 -0.51 -12.08
N SER A 37 -6.89 -1.52 -11.22
CA SER A 37 -5.75 -1.80 -10.32
C SER A 37 -4.91 -2.93 -10.87
N ASN A 38 -3.58 -2.83 -10.78
CA ASN A 38 -2.64 -3.88 -11.20
C ASN A 38 -2.86 -4.39 -12.63
N LEU A 39 -3.25 -3.50 -13.56
CA LEU A 39 -3.49 -3.90 -14.94
C LEU A 39 -2.14 -4.08 -15.66
N SER A 40 -1.89 -5.27 -16.20
CA SER A 40 -0.71 -5.50 -17.03
C SER A 40 -0.86 -4.79 -18.38
N LEU A 41 0.03 -3.85 -18.61
CA LEU A 41 0.12 -3.05 -19.82
C LEU A 41 1.25 -3.58 -20.69
N ARG A 42 1.02 -3.60 -22.01
CA ARG A 42 2.06 -3.86 -22.99
C ARG A 42 2.05 -2.79 -24.06
N SER A 43 3.13 -2.03 -24.17
CA SER A 43 3.24 -0.95 -25.14
C SER A 43 3.44 -1.55 -26.52
N SER A 44 2.58 -1.18 -27.46
CA SER A 44 2.78 -1.48 -28.88
C SER A 44 3.96 -0.71 -29.48
N CYS A 45 4.33 0.44 -28.87
CA CYS A 45 5.37 1.33 -29.38
C CYS A 45 6.77 0.85 -29.00
N THR A 46 6.97 0.46 -27.74
CA THR A 46 8.29 0.08 -27.21
C THR A 46 8.43 -1.42 -26.94
N GLY A 47 7.34 -2.18 -26.95
CA GLY A 47 7.31 -3.58 -26.52
C GLY A 47 7.44 -3.76 -25.00
N PHE A 48 7.63 -2.67 -24.25
CA PHE A 48 7.74 -2.65 -22.80
C PHE A 48 6.44 -3.13 -22.16
N SER A 49 6.57 -3.87 -21.06
CA SER A 49 5.43 -4.26 -20.24
C SER A 49 5.63 -3.72 -18.84
N ALA A 50 4.56 -3.13 -18.30
CA ALA A 50 4.51 -2.61 -16.95
C ALA A 50 3.17 -2.99 -16.33
N THR A 51 3.13 -2.99 -15.01
CA THR A 51 1.91 -3.15 -14.24
C THR A 51 1.89 -2.00 -13.24
N PRO A 52 1.24 -0.88 -13.59
CA PRO A 52 1.03 0.19 -12.64
C PRO A 52 0.05 -0.22 -11.54
N ASP A 53 0.19 0.36 -10.36
CA ASP A 53 -0.71 0.06 -9.24
C ASP A 53 -2.14 0.49 -9.55
N HIS A 54 -2.31 1.69 -10.12
CA HIS A 54 -3.55 2.06 -10.81
C HIS A 54 -3.32 2.64 -12.20
N SER A 55 -4.28 2.42 -13.07
CA SER A 55 -4.33 2.97 -14.41
C SER A 55 -5.71 3.51 -14.74
N LEU A 56 -5.78 4.77 -15.18
CA LEU A 56 -7.01 5.38 -15.65
C LEU A 56 -7.17 5.18 -17.15
N PHE A 57 -8.21 4.45 -17.53
CA PHE A 57 -8.57 4.19 -18.91
C PHE A 57 -9.86 4.90 -19.31
N ALA A 58 -9.90 5.37 -20.54
CA ALA A 58 -11.14 5.73 -21.22
C ALA A 58 -11.24 4.96 -22.52
N SER A 59 -12.39 4.32 -22.76
CA SER A 59 -12.62 3.53 -23.96
C SER A 59 -14.05 3.64 -24.47
N PRO A 60 -14.24 3.69 -25.80
CA PRO A 60 -15.54 3.41 -26.41
C PRO A 60 -16.11 2.06 -25.96
N VAL A 61 -17.40 1.99 -25.68
CA VAL A 61 -18.08 0.71 -25.43
C VAL A 61 -18.27 -0.07 -26.73
N GLU A 62 -18.67 0.61 -27.80
CA GLU A 62 -18.69 0.05 -29.15
C GLU A 62 -17.27 0.07 -29.71
N ALA A 63 -16.63 -1.10 -29.72
CA ALA A 63 -15.30 -1.42 -30.24
C ALA A 63 -14.46 -0.23 -30.77
N GLY A 64 -13.58 0.29 -29.92
CA GLY A 64 -12.53 1.24 -30.28
C GLY A 64 -11.33 1.10 -29.36
N PRO A 65 -10.14 1.56 -29.75
CA PRO A 65 -8.97 1.50 -28.89
C PRO A 65 -9.21 2.35 -27.65
N GLY A 66 -9.08 1.75 -26.48
CA GLY A 66 -9.00 2.49 -25.23
C GLY A 66 -7.72 3.32 -25.18
N VAL A 67 -7.76 4.42 -24.44
CA VAL A 67 -6.59 5.26 -24.17
C VAL A 67 -6.25 5.20 -22.70
N LEU A 68 -4.96 5.04 -22.41
CA LEU A 68 -4.40 5.19 -21.08
C LEU A 68 -4.17 6.67 -20.82
N LEU A 69 -4.83 7.22 -19.79
CA LEU A 69 -4.82 8.64 -19.47
C LEU A 69 -3.99 8.95 -18.24
N ALA A 70 -3.97 8.06 -17.25
CA ALA A 70 -3.16 8.25 -16.05
C ALA A 70 -2.57 6.95 -15.55
N VAL A 71 -1.42 7.06 -14.90
CA VAL A 71 -0.80 5.99 -14.12
C VAL A 71 -0.54 6.48 -12.71
N VAL A 72 -0.73 5.60 -11.74
CA VAL A 72 -0.45 5.84 -10.33
C VAL A 72 0.43 4.72 -9.83
N GLU A 73 1.51 5.09 -9.15
CA GLU A 73 2.43 4.17 -8.49
C GLU A 73 2.50 4.55 -7.01
N CYS A 74 2.49 3.56 -6.14
CA CYS A 74 2.84 3.70 -4.74
C CYS A 74 4.13 2.94 -4.46
N ALA A 75 5.01 3.56 -3.70
CA ALA A 75 6.29 3.03 -3.35
C ALA A 75 6.39 2.99 -1.83
N PHE A 76 6.52 1.78 -1.28
CA PHE A 76 6.80 1.57 0.14
C PHE A 76 8.17 0.92 0.28
N SER A 77 9.14 1.68 0.82
CA SER A 77 10.56 1.27 0.95
C SER A 77 11.25 0.92 -0.39
N GLN A 78 10.66 1.26 -1.54
CA GLN A 78 11.29 1.09 -2.86
C GLN A 78 12.17 2.30 -3.20
N SER A 79 13.23 2.08 -3.99
CA SER A 79 14.07 3.17 -4.49
C SER A 79 13.28 4.08 -5.41
N ARG A 80 13.35 5.39 -5.16
CA ARG A 80 12.81 6.41 -6.06
C ARG A 80 13.37 6.32 -7.47
N GLU A 81 14.64 5.94 -7.61
CA GLU A 81 15.27 5.77 -8.92
C GLU A 81 14.61 4.64 -9.72
N ASP A 82 14.32 3.51 -9.07
CA ASP A 82 13.69 2.36 -9.71
C ASP A 82 12.25 2.67 -10.13
N VAL A 83 11.50 3.35 -9.27
CA VAL A 83 10.13 3.80 -9.57
C VAL A 83 10.14 4.79 -10.73
N MET A 84 11.02 5.80 -10.69
CA MET A 84 11.13 6.78 -11.79
C MET A 84 11.57 6.14 -13.10
N LYS A 85 12.44 5.14 -13.06
CA LYS A 85 12.86 4.37 -14.24
C LYS A 85 11.68 3.59 -14.84
N LYS A 86 10.85 2.95 -14.01
CA LYS A 86 9.61 2.26 -14.44
C LYS A 86 8.66 3.25 -15.11
N VAL A 87 8.34 4.34 -14.42
CA VAL A 87 7.38 5.36 -14.87
C VAL A 87 7.83 6.06 -16.16
N ARG A 88 9.14 6.26 -16.33
CA ARG A 88 9.69 6.79 -17.58
C ARG A 88 9.41 5.85 -18.76
N ALA A 89 9.65 4.56 -18.58
CA ALA A 89 9.34 3.57 -19.62
C ALA A 89 7.83 3.49 -19.93
N GLU A 90 6.97 3.75 -18.94
CA GLU A 90 5.53 3.88 -19.15
C GLU A 90 5.16 5.12 -19.95
N VAL A 91 5.63 6.31 -19.56
CA VAL A 91 5.36 7.55 -20.31
C VAL A 91 5.90 7.46 -21.75
N GLU A 92 7.04 6.81 -21.97
CA GLU A 92 7.56 6.53 -23.31
C GLU A 92 6.71 5.52 -24.07
N GLY A 93 6.20 4.49 -23.39
CA GLY A 93 5.36 3.45 -23.95
C GLY A 93 3.95 3.90 -24.32
N TRP A 94 3.41 4.91 -23.62
CA TRP A 94 2.05 5.43 -23.80
C TRP A 94 2.03 6.97 -23.79
N PRO A 95 2.27 7.61 -24.95
CA PRO A 95 2.25 9.07 -25.07
C PRO A 95 0.90 9.72 -24.72
N THR A 96 -0.18 8.93 -24.69
CA THR A 96 -1.53 9.38 -24.29
C THR A 96 -1.66 9.70 -22.81
N ILE A 97 -0.72 9.24 -21.97
CA ILE A 97 -0.70 9.56 -20.54
C ILE A 97 -0.63 11.07 -20.37
N VAL A 98 -1.59 11.61 -19.61
CA VAL A 98 -1.69 13.04 -19.28
C VAL A 98 -1.47 13.33 -17.80
N LEU A 99 -1.50 12.31 -16.96
CA LEU A 99 -1.33 12.42 -15.52
C LEU A 99 -0.48 11.26 -15.01
N VAL A 100 0.55 11.57 -14.23
CA VAL A 100 1.34 10.59 -13.47
C VAL A 100 1.30 11.01 -12.02
N ILE A 101 1.00 10.08 -11.12
CA ILE A 101 1.01 10.31 -9.67
C ILE A 101 1.90 9.24 -9.03
N LEU A 102 2.89 9.66 -8.25
CA LEU A 102 3.71 8.76 -7.46
C LEU A 102 3.49 9.04 -5.98
N ILE A 103 3.24 8.01 -5.19
CA ILE A 103 2.98 8.07 -3.76
C ILE A 103 4.12 7.37 -3.03
N PHE A 104 5.04 8.12 -2.43
CA PHE A 104 6.18 7.56 -1.70
C PHE A 104 5.90 7.51 -0.21
N ILE A 105 5.73 6.30 0.33
CA ILE A 105 5.67 6.08 1.77
C ILE A 105 7.08 5.71 2.23
N SER A 106 7.68 6.59 3.03
CA SER A 106 9.02 6.41 3.56
C SER A 106 8.99 6.08 5.04
N GLU A 107 9.98 5.30 5.47
CA GLU A 107 10.20 5.00 6.87
C GLU A 107 11.36 5.81 7.44
N ASP A 108 11.37 6.02 8.76
CA ASP A 108 12.45 6.73 9.46
C ASP A 108 13.81 6.05 9.24
N ARG A 109 13.78 4.72 9.11
CA ARG A 109 14.91 3.86 8.79
C ARG A 109 14.42 2.67 7.99
N ASP A 110 15.28 2.13 7.13
CA ASP A 110 14.99 0.88 6.43
C ASP A 110 14.74 -0.24 7.44
N TYR A 111 13.66 -0.99 7.22
CA TYR A 111 13.34 -2.11 8.07
C TYR A 111 14.37 -3.24 7.90
N HIS A 112 14.84 -3.74 9.04
CA HIS A 112 15.66 -4.93 9.12
C HIS A 112 15.08 -5.86 10.17
N SER A 113 14.83 -7.11 9.80
CA SER A 113 14.32 -8.09 10.76
C SER A 113 15.33 -8.36 11.90
N PRO A 114 14.85 -8.80 13.08
CA PRO A 114 15.75 -9.15 14.18
C PRO A 114 16.76 -10.22 13.76
N LYS A 115 18.04 -9.99 14.08
CA LYS A 115 19.14 -10.91 13.77
C LYS A 115 19.30 -11.93 14.89
N GLU A 116 19.75 -13.13 14.53
CA GLU A 116 20.13 -14.16 15.50
C GLU A 116 21.12 -13.61 16.54
N GLY A 117 20.91 -13.98 17.81
CA GLY A 117 21.69 -13.49 18.95
C GLY A 117 21.31 -12.09 19.46
N THR A 118 20.41 -11.37 18.79
CA THR A 118 19.84 -10.14 19.38
C THR A 118 18.88 -10.49 20.51
N PRO A 119 18.73 -9.63 21.53
CA PRO A 119 17.77 -9.85 22.61
C PRO A 119 16.34 -10.13 22.11
N THR A 120 15.87 -9.39 21.08
CA THR A 120 14.54 -9.61 20.48
C THR A 120 14.43 -11.00 19.87
N TRP A 121 15.46 -11.43 19.12
CA TRP A 121 15.48 -12.77 18.52
C TRP A 121 15.45 -13.85 19.61
N SER A 122 16.27 -13.69 20.65
CA SER A 122 16.35 -14.64 21.78
C SER A 122 15.05 -14.71 22.58
N PHE A 123 14.31 -13.61 22.69
CA PHE A 123 12.99 -13.60 23.32
C PHE A 123 11.98 -14.43 22.51
N PHE A 124 11.81 -14.13 21.21
CA PHE A 124 10.82 -14.85 20.38
C PHE A 124 11.24 -16.29 20.04
N SER A 125 12.53 -16.62 20.10
CA SER A 125 12.99 -18.01 19.90
C SER A 125 12.49 -18.93 21.01
N GLN A 126 12.31 -18.40 22.23
CA GLN A 126 11.77 -19.12 23.40
C GLN A 126 10.24 -19.27 23.38
N CYS A 127 9.52 -18.52 22.54
CA CYS A 127 8.06 -18.62 22.48
C CYS A 127 7.64 -19.88 21.70
N ASP A 128 6.78 -20.74 22.26
CA ASP A 128 6.37 -21.99 21.61
C ASP A 128 5.61 -21.79 20.29
N ALA A 129 4.95 -20.65 20.13
CA ALA A 129 4.17 -20.31 18.94
C ALA A 129 4.38 -18.86 18.50
N CYS A 130 4.01 -18.60 17.24
CA CYS A 130 3.88 -17.23 16.74
C CYS A 130 2.72 -16.54 17.47
N PHE A 131 2.90 -15.30 17.91
CA PHE A 131 1.82 -14.54 18.53
C PHE A 131 0.75 -14.17 17.50
N LEU A 132 -0.51 -14.27 17.91
CA LEU A 132 -1.63 -13.61 17.23
C LEU A 132 -1.46 -12.10 17.29
N GLU A 133 -2.10 -11.37 16.37
CA GLU A 133 -1.96 -9.92 16.21
C GLU A 133 -2.20 -9.14 17.51
N ASP A 134 -3.32 -9.37 18.19
CA ASP A 134 -3.66 -8.69 19.44
C ASP A 134 -2.63 -8.97 20.55
N ASN A 135 -2.15 -10.21 20.65
CA ASN A 135 -1.16 -10.61 21.65
C ASN A 135 0.20 -9.99 21.36
N PHE A 136 0.59 -9.88 20.09
CA PHE A 136 1.82 -9.23 19.67
C PHE A 136 1.82 -7.75 20.05
N PHE A 137 0.70 -7.04 19.84
CA PHE A 137 0.59 -5.63 20.22
C PHE A 137 0.37 -5.40 21.72
N ALA A 138 -0.07 -6.41 22.46
CA ALA A 138 -0.13 -6.37 23.92
C ALA A 138 1.25 -6.51 24.58
N LEU A 139 2.28 -6.95 23.84
CA LEU A 139 3.64 -7.04 24.37
C LEU A 139 4.22 -5.64 24.64
N PRO A 140 4.98 -5.48 25.75
CA PRO A 140 5.69 -4.24 26.02
C PRO A 140 6.65 -3.80 24.90
N ARG A 141 6.91 -2.49 24.87
CA ARG A 141 7.94 -1.92 23.99
C ARG A 141 9.34 -2.45 24.31
N SER A 142 9.65 -2.77 25.57
CA SER A 142 10.98 -3.24 25.99
C SER A 142 11.02 -4.74 26.32
N ILE A 143 12.15 -5.38 26.02
CA ILE A 143 12.38 -6.81 26.26
C ILE A 143 12.40 -7.13 27.75
N GLU A 144 12.96 -6.24 28.56
CA GLU A 144 12.98 -6.39 30.02
C GLU A 144 11.57 -6.57 30.57
N ALA A 145 10.64 -5.71 30.13
CA ALA A 145 9.24 -5.79 30.52
C ALA A 145 8.55 -7.04 29.94
N CYS A 146 8.84 -7.42 28.69
CA CYS A 146 8.34 -8.67 28.12
C CYS A 146 8.77 -9.89 28.96
N THR A 147 10.03 -9.93 29.38
CA THR A 147 10.61 -11.04 30.13
C THR A 147 10.01 -11.16 31.53
N MET A 148 9.69 -10.03 32.18
CA MET A 148 9.00 -10.04 33.48
C MET A 148 7.61 -10.70 33.39
N ILE A 149 6.82 -10.36 32.36
CA ILE A 149 5.49 -10.95 32.14
C ILE A 149 5.58 -12.47 31.90
N PHE A 150 6.59 -12.90 31.15
CA PHE A 150 6.81 -14.33 30.85
C PHE A 150 7.23 -15.13 32.09
N ASN A 151 8.12 -14.58 32.92
CA ASN A 151 8.59 -15.25 34.14
C ASN A 151 7.52 -15.28 35.25
N GLU A 152 6.65 -14.27 35.32
CA GLU A 152 5.54 -14.25 36.29
C GLU A 152 4.46 -15.29 35.94
N SER A 153 4.26 -15.54 34.65
CA SER A 153 3.31 -16.53 34.13
C SER A 153 3.78 -17.98 34.38
N THR A 154 5.09 -18.24 34.39
CA THR A 154 5.67 -19.56 34.69
C THR A 154 5.90 -19.81 36.18
N SER A 155 5.86 -18.76 37.01
CA SER A 155 5.98 -18.82 38.46
C SER A 155 4.66 -19.15 39.19
N SER A 156 3.54 -19.27 38.48
CA SER A 156 2.19 -19.37 39.07
C SER A 156 1.69 -20.81 39.31
N ASP A 157 2.57 -21.82 39.32
CA ASP A 157 2.28 -23.14 39.91
C ASP A 157 2.63 -23.14 41.41
N SER A 158 1.97 -22.28 42.17
CA SER A 158 1.86 -22.45 43.62
C SER A 158 0.47 -22.03 44.10
N SER A 159 -0.21 -23.02 44.67
CA SER A 159 -1.55 -23.00 45.24
C SER A 159 -1.90 -21.72 45.99
N SER A 160 -2.94 -21.02 45.54
CA SER A 160 -3.74 -20.16 46.41
C SER A 160 -5.14 -19.98 45.83
N THR A 161 -6.06 -20.81 46.32
CA THR A 161 -7.50 -20.62 46.23
C THR A 161 -7.87 -19.33 46.96
N ASN A 162 -8.10 -18.23 46.23
CA ASN A 162 -8.91 -17.12 46.73
C ASN A 162 -9.62 -16.43 45.56
N ARG A 163 -10.89 -16.79 45.44
CA ARG A 163 -11.88 -16.24 44.52
C ARG A 163 -12.37 -14.90 45.10
N PRO A 164 -12.21 -13.74 44.43
CA PRO A 164 -12.96 -12.56 44.79
C PRO A 164 -14.35 -12.63 44.14
N GLU A 165 -15.35 -12.28 44.93
CA GLU A 165 -16.74 -12.18 44.52
C GLU A 165 -16.95 -11.15 43.41
N VAL A 166 -17.87 -11.50 42.52
CA VAL A 166 -18.40 -10.66 41.45
C VAL A 166 -19.33 -9.61 42.08
N GLU A 167 -18.85 -8.38 42.24
CA GLU A 167 -19.75 -7.24 42.41
C GLU A 167 -20.28 -6.81 41.04
N SER A 168 -21.60 -6.88 40.91
CA SER A 168 -22.33 -6.48 39.71
C SER A 168 -22.38 -4.95 39.58
N PRO A 169 -22.50 -4.39 38.36
CA PRO A 169 -22.40 -2.95 38.13
C PRO A 169 -23.60 -2.20 38.70
N THR A 170 -23.34 -1.22 39.56
CA THR A 170 -24.33 -0.23 40.00
C THR A 170 -24.87 0.53 38.80
N ARG A 171 -26.18 0.42 38.59
CA ARG A 171 -26.95 1.22 37.63
C ARG A 171 -26.76 2.71 37.90
N LEU A 172 -26.30 3.45 36.89
CA LEU A 172 -26.38 4.92 36.88
C LEU A 172 -27.69 5.34 36.21
N ASP A 173 -28.43 6.19 36.90
CA ASP A 173 -29.67 6.83 36.45
C ASP A 173 -29.47 7.66 35.16
N PRO A 174 -30.32 7.49 34.14
CA PRO A 174 -30.32 8.33 32.96
C PRO A 174 -31.26 9.53 33.19
N SER A 175 -30.81 10.50 33.98
CA SER A 175 -31.48 11.81 34.05
C SER A 175 -30.54 12.90 34.55
N SER A 176 -29.66 13.38 33.67
CA SER A 176 -29.00 14.68 33.82
C SER A 176 -29.17 15.46 32.51
N SER A 177 -30.15 16.37 32.53
CA SER A 177 -30.39 17.36 31.50
C SER A 177 -29.27 18.40 31.53
N ILE A 178 -28.26 18.22 30.68
CA ILE A 178 -27.23 19.24 30.45
C ILE A 178 -27.66 20.10 29.26
N LYS A 179 -27.77 21.39 29.55
CA LYS A 179 -28.21 22.46 28.68
C LYS A 179 -27.35 22.50 27.41
N GLN A 180 -28.03 22.64 26.27
CA GLN A 180 -27.42 23.01 25.01
C GLN A 180 -26.91 24.45 25.11
N ASP A 181 -25.62 24.60 25.40
CA ASP A 181 -24.90 25.83 25.07
C ASP A 181 -24.46 25.73 23.61
N LEU A 182 -25.34 26.20 22.74
CA LEU A 182 -25.00 26.68 21.41
C LEU A 182 -24.16 27.96 21.60
N ASP A 183 -22.91 27.90 21.15
CA ASP A 183 -22.06 29.01 20.67
C ASP A 183 -20.64 28.98 21.23
N SER A 184 -19.81 28.14 20.61
CA SER A 184 -18.44 28.54 20.29
C SER A 184 -17.98 27.75 19.07
N LYS A 185 -18.12 28.35 17.88
CA LYS A 185 -17.41 27.91 16.67
C LYS A 185 -15.94 28.28 16.84
N ALA A 186 -15.28 27.59 17.76
CA ALA A 186 -13.83 27.57 17.81
C ALA A 186 -13.40 26.80 16.56
N ASP A 187 -12.63 27.45 15.70
CA ASP A 187 -11.82 26.79 14.67
C ASP A 187 -10.79 25.90 15.42
N PHE A 188 -11.25 24.75 15.90
CA PHE A 188 -10.37 23.69 16.30
C PHE A 188 -9.79 23.14 15.00
N GLU A 189 -8.65 23.69 14.57
CA GLU A 189 -7.82 22.97 13.63
C GLU A 189 -7.49 21.63 14.29
N PRO A 190 -7.99 20.50 13.75
CA PRO A 190 -7.82 19.23 14.39
C PRO A 190 -6.33 18.89 14.47
N GLU A 191 -5.87 18.47 15.64
CA GLU A 191 -4.48 18.07 15.82
C GLU A 191 -4.10 17.00 14.80
N PRO A 192 -2.91 17.11 14.18
CA PRO A 192 -2.46 16.13 13.20
C PRO A 192 -2.34 14.77 13.87
N VAL A 193 -2.87 13.73 13.21
CA VAL A 193 -2.69 12.35 13.67
C VAL A 193 -1.19 12.05 13.61
N VAL A 194 -0.57 11.70 14.73
CA VAL A 194 0.83 11.25 14.77
C VAL A 194 0.84 9.72 14.67
N ILE A 195 1.55 9.19 13.66
CA ILE A 195 1.86 7.75 13.57
C ILE A 195 3.18 7.56 14.31
N GLU A 196 3.09 6.98 15.51
CA GLU A 196 4.28 6.61 16.26
C GLU A 196 4.94 5.36 15.66
N PRO A 197 6.28 5.23 15.76
CA PRO A 197 6.96 3.98 15.51
C PRO A 197 6.35 2.84 16.33
N ILE A 198 6.11 1.71 15.67
CA ILE A 198 5.60 0.50 16.29
C ILE A 198 6.79 -0.30 16.79
N VAL A 199 7.04 -0.19 18.08
CA VAL A 199 8.12 -0.85 18.79
C VAL A 199 7.55 -1.95 19.68
N VAL A 200 8.05 -3.17 19.55
CA VAL A 200 7.69 -4.32 20.39
C VAL A 200 8.97 -5.09 20.71
N ALA A 201 9.20 -5.39 21.98
CA ALA A 201 10.38 -6.12 22.44
C ALA A 201 11.71 -5.52 21.87
N ASP A 202 11.91 -4.23 22.12
CA ASP A 202 13.04 -3.38 21.70
C ASP A 202 13.33 -3.37 20.19
N HIS A 203 12.35 -3.78 19.38
CA HIS A 203 12.47 -3.81 17.94
C HIS A 203 11.42 -2.94 17.27
N THR A 204 11.87 -2.08 16.36
CA THR A 204 10.99 -1.25 15.54
C THR A 204 10.51 -2.05 14.34
N TRP A 205 9.24 -2.46 14.37
CA TRP A 205 8.62 -3.26 13.32
C TRP A 205 8.09 -2.43 12.16
N CYS A 206 7.69 -1.18 12.41
CA CYS A 206 7.34 -0.22 11.37
C CYS A 206 7.48 1.20 11.92
N ALA A 207 8.04 2.11 11.13
CA ALA A 207 8.20 3.51 11.52
C ALA A 207 7.98 4.41 10.30
N ILE A 208 6.72 4.68 9.96
CA ILE A 208 6.39 5.57 8.84
C ILE A 208 6.80 7.00 9.22
N LYS A 209 7.61 7.60 8.37
CA LYS A 209 8.11 8.96 8.52
C LYS A 209 7.23 9.98 7.79
N GLU A 210 7.02 9.75 6.49
CA GLU A 210 6.29 10.67 5.61
C GLU A 210 5.73 9.97 4.37
N VAL A 211 4.69 10.56 3.76
CA VAL A 211 4.02 10.08 2.53
C VAL A 211 4.06 11.14 1.44
N GLU A 212 5.08 11.17 0.58
CA GLU A 212 5.18 12.19 -0.47
C GLU A 212 4.28 11.89 -1.69
N PHE A 213 3.75 12.94 -2.33
CA PHE A 213 3.03 12.84 -3.60
C PHE A 213 3.78 13.64 -4.67
N ASP A 214 4.23 12.96 -5.71
CA ASP A 214 4.70 13.63 -6.91
C ASP A 214 3.65 13.56 -8.01
N VAL A 215 3.37 14.69 -8.67
CA VAL A 215 2.33 14.75 -9.71
C VAL A 215 2.85 15.45 -10.96
N TRP A 216 2.78 14.77 -12.09
CA TRP A 216 3.08 15.35 -13.41
C TRP A 216 1.82 15.40 -14.26
N ILE A 217 1.67 16.51 -14.98
CA ILE A 217 0.56 16.75 -15.90
C ILE A 217 1.17 17.08 -17.26
N ARG A 218 0.66 16.46 -18.32
CA ARG A 218 1.07 16.79 -19.70
C ARG A 218 0.67 18.22 -20.03
N GLU A 219 1.62 19.00 -20.54
CA GLU A 219 1.33 20.36 -21.00
C GLU A 219 0.36 20.35 -22.19
N ASP A 220 -0.54 21.34 -22.25
CA ASP A 220 -1.47 21.49 -23.38
C ASP A 220 -0.67 21.66 -24.69
N GLY A 221 -0.83 20.70 -25.60
CA GLY A 221 -0.14 20.67 -26.90
C GLY A 221 1.20 19.93 -26.91
N ALA A 222 1.70 19.48 -25.76
CA ALA A 222 2.86 18.60 -25.71
C ALA A 222 2.50 17.19 -26.15
N GLU A 223 3.44 16.51 -26.83
CA GLU A 223 3.26 15.13 -27.29
C GLU A 223 3.25 14.13 -26.12
N ARG A 224 4.04 14.40 -25.07
CA ARG A 224 4.20 13.53 -23.90
C ARG A 224 4.53 14.33 -22.64
N ILE A 225 4.39 13.68 -21.48
CA ILE A 225 4.88 14.22 -20.20
C ILE A 225 6.41 14.26 -20.24
N ASP A 226 6.98 15.39 -19.82
CA ASP A 226 8.40 15.52 -19.55
C ASP A 226 8.66 15.32 -18.06
N LEU A 227 9.21 14.15 -17.71
CA LEU A 227 9.56 13.80 -16.33
C LEU A 227 10.86 14.47 -15.86
N ASP A 228 11.70 14.96 -16.79
CA ASP A 228 13.01 15.58 -16.50
C ASP A 228 12.93 17.09 -16.33
N ASN A 229 11.89 17.74 -16.88
CA ASN A 229 11.62 19.16 -16.68
C ASN A 229 11.05 19.40 -15.28
N SER A 230 11.89 19.16 -14.27
CA SER A 230 11.66 19.44 -12.87
C SER A 230 11.96 20.92 -12.60
N LYS A 231 11.07 21.83 -13.00
CA LYS A 231 11.03 23.12 -12.30
C LYS A 231 10.37 22.90 -10.95
N ARG A 232 11.18 22.37 -10.03
CA ARG A 232 10.90 22.16 -8.60
C ARG A 232 10.36 23.44 -7.99
N VAL A 233 9.11 23.44 -7.55
CA VAL A 233 8.66 24.37 -6.50
C VAL A 233 8.55 23.55 -5.23
N ILE A 234 9.60 23.60 -4.42
CA ILE A 234 9.57 23.07 -3.06
C ILE A 234 8.73 24.07 -2.26
N GLY A 235 7.55 23.66 -1.84
CA GLY A 235 6.69 24.48 -0.99
C GLY A 235 7.27 24.61 0.42
N VAL A 236 7.93 25.74 0.70
CA VAL A 236 7.86 26.42 2.00
C VAL A 236 7.94 27.92 1.72
N SER A 237 6.79 28.61 1.89
CA SER A 237 6.59 30.06 2.06
C SER A 237 7.15 31.02 1.00
N ASP A 238 6.33 32.04 0.68
CA ASP A 238 6.72 33.30 0.02
C ASP A 238 6.83 33.30 -1.51
N ALA A 239 5.79 32.84 -2.21
CA ALA A 239 5.52 33.30 -3.58
C ALA A 239 4.05 33.12 -3.97
N PHE A 240 3.16 33.93 -3.38
CA PHE A 240 1.76 33.98 -3.80
C PHE A 240 1.57 34.60 -5.22
N ASP A 241 2.65 35.04 -5.89
CA ASP A 241 2.59 35.71 -7.20
C ASP A 241 3.24 34.97 -8.38
N CYS A 242 3.85 33.79 -8.22
CA CYS A 242 4.49 33.10 -9.36
C CYS A 242 3.53 32.19 -10.17
N PHE A 243 2.26 32.13 -9.79
CA PHE A 243 1.30 31.15 -10.35
C PHE A 243 0.65 31.56 -11.68
N MET A 244 0.80 32.81 -12.13
CA MET A 244 0.13 33.26 -13.36
C MET A 244 0.93 33.01 -14.66
N THR A 245 2.18 32.55 -14.59
CA THR A 245 3.01 32.37 -15.81
C THR A 245 3.74 31.04 -15.94
N CYS A 246 3.62 30.10 -15.00
CA CYS A 246 4.31 28.80 -15.09
C CYS A 246 3.35 27.63 -15.36
N ARG A 247 3.22 27.26 -16.64
CA ARG A 247 2.75 25.95 -17.14
C ARG A 247 3.74 24.84 -16.75
N ARG A 248 3.84 24.43 -15.48
CA ARG A 248 4.90 23.49 -15.07
C ARG A 248 4.40 22.41 -14.11
N SER A 249 5.03 21.24 -14.18
CA SER A 249 4.99 20.12 -13.23
C SER A 249 5.17 20.62 -11.80
N ILE A 250 4.39 20.11 -10.85
CA ILE A 250 4.38 20.59 -9.46
C ILE A 250 4.89 19.46 -8.56
N PHE A 251 5.93 19.77 -7.78
CA PHE A 251 6.64 18.83 -6.93
C PHE A 251 6.24 19.11 -5.48
N LEU A 252 5.44 18.24 -4.85
CA LEU A 252 4.99 18.43 -3.47
C LEU A 252 5.85 17.60 -2.52
N LYS A 253 6.90 18.24 -2.01
CA LYS A 253 7.65 17.74 -0.87
C LYS A 253 6.98 18.24 0.41
N HIS A 254 7.00 17.42 1.47
CA HIS A 254 6.48 17.62 2.84
C HIS A 254 5.10 17.01 3.11
N ILE A 255 5.08 15.77 3.58
CA ILE A 255 3.87 15.13 4.11
C ILE A 255 4.24 14.29 5.32
N TYR A 256 4.50 14.97 6.44
CA TYR A 256 3.96 14.61 7.75
C TYR A 256 4.16 15.78 8.71
N LEU A 257 3.18 16.00 9.60
CA LEU A 257 3.06 17.06 10.64
C LEU A 257 2.36 18.38 10.33
N ARG A 258 2.06 18.78 9.09
CA ARG A 258 1.21 19.98 8.84
C ARG A 258 0.22 19.78 7.69
N ILE A 259 -1.07 19.74 8.04
CA ILE A 259 -2.19 19.60 7.11
C ILE A 259 -2.38 20.92 6.39
N LYS A 260 -1.90 20.99 5.14
CA LYS A 260 -2.51 21.76 4.04
C LYS A 260 -2.27 21.02 2.72
N MET A 261 -3.01 19.93 2.53
CA MET A 261 -2.95 19.04 1.36
C MET A 261 -3.80 19.55 0.17
N GLU A 262 -4.37 20.74 0.30
CA GLU A 262 -5.21 21.36 -0.73
C GLU A 262 -4.42 21.58 -2.02
N GLU A 263 -3.09 21.74 -1.92
CA GLU A 263 -2.23 21.84 -3.10
C GLU A 263 -2.18 20.51 -3.87
N ALA A 264 -2.03 19.38 -3.18
CA ALA A 264 -2.05 18.05 -3.82
C ALA A 264 -3.40 17.82 -4.51
N GLU A 265 -4.50 18.10 -3.82
CA GLU A 265 -5.86 18.07 -4.38
C GLU A 265 -5.99 18.91 -5.64
N ARG A 266 -5.52 20.16 -5.58
CA ARG A 266 -5.61 21.10 -6.69
C ARG A 266 -4.84 20.60 -7.91
N VAL A 267 -3.63 20.06 -7.70
CA VAL A 267 -2.79 19.55 -8.80
C VAL A 267 -3.39 18.26 -9.38
N ILE A 268 -3.82 17.32 -8.53
CA ILE A 268 -4.48 16.09 -8.99
C ILE A 268 -5.77 16.43 -9.74
N GLY A 269 -6.59 17.35 -9.22
CA GLY A 269 -7.81 17.84 -9.87
C GLY A 269 -7.52 18.49 -11.24
N LYS A 270 -6.42 19.24 -11.37
CA LYS A 270 -5.96 19.77 -12.67
C LYS A 270 -5.55 18.64 -13.62
N GLY A 271 -4.87 17.61 -13.14
CA GLY A 271 -4.52 16.41 -13.90
C GLY A 271 -5.75 15.65 -14.41
N LEU A 272 -6.73 15.42 -13.52
CA LEU A 272 -8.01 14.81 -13.88
C LEU A 272 -8.80 15.67 -14.87
N SER A 273 -8.72 17.00 -14.75
CA SER A 273 -9.30 17.92 -15.73
C SER A 273 -8.62 17.80 -17.11
N ALA A 274 -7.31 17.57 -17.16
CA ALA A 274 -6.60 17.27 -18.41
C ALA A 274 -7.05 15.92 -18.99
N ALA A 275 -7.21 14.89 -18.16
CA ALA A 275 -7.78 13.60 -18.57
C ALA A 275 -9.19 13.78 -19.14
N LYS A 276 -10.05 14.59 -18.49
CA LYS A 276 -11.39 14.93 -19.00
C LYS A 276 -11.35 15.58 -20.38
N LYS A 277 -10.38 16.45 -20.67
CA LYS A 277 -10.22 17.04 -22.01
C LYS A 277 -9.95 15.96 -23.07
N GLU A 278 -9.09 14.98 -22.77
CA GLU A 278 -8.84 13.85 -23.68
C GLU A 278 -10.08 12.97 -23.85
N ILE A 279 -10.83 12.74 -22.76
CA ILE A 279 -12.10 12.03 -22.79
C ILE A 279 -13.12 12.74 -23.69
N CYS A 280 -13.19 14.07 -23.64
CA CYS A 280 -14.05 14.85 -24.55
C CYS A 280 -13.70 14.64 -26.02
N LYS A 281 -12.42 14.45 -26.36
CA LYS A 281 -12.00 14.15 -27.74
C LYS A 281 -12.54 12.81 -28.21
N LEU A 282 -12.57 11.80 -27.33
CA LEU A 282 -13.24 10.52 -27.62
C LEU A 282 -14.75 10.69 -27.74
N ALA A 283 -15.37 11.49 -26.86
CA ALA A 283 -16.81 11.73 -26.88
C ALA A 283 -17.31 12.34 -28.19
N ASN A 284 -16.50 13.20 -28.84
CA ASN A 284 -16.80 13.75 -30.17
C ASN A 284 -17.06 12.67 -31.23
N VAL A 285 -16.46 11.50 -31.10
CA VAL A 285 -16.66 10.36 -32.02
C VAL A 285 -18.12 9.88 -31.97
N PHE A 286 -18.81 10.03 -30.84
CA PHE A 286 -20.17 9.50 -30.60
C PHE A 286 -21.31 10.49 -30.91
N LYS A 287 -21.03 11.62 -31.58
CA LYS A 287 -22.01 12.53 -32.22
C LYS A 287 -23.07 13.21 -31.31
N SER A 288 -22.97 13.14 -29.99
CA SER A 288 -23.91 13.85 -29.08
C SER A 288 -23.35 15.20 -28.61
N LYS A 289 -23.74 16.28 -29.29
CA LYS A 289 -23.30 17.66 -28.97
C LYS A 289 -23.74 18.09 -27.55
N SER A 290 -24.94 17.73 -27.11
CA SER A 290 -25.45 18.11 -25.79
C SER A 290 -24.74 17.37 -24.64
N ALA A 291 -24.41 16.09 -24.83
CA ALA A 291 -23.61 15.34 -23.86
C ALA A 291 -22.19 15.90 -23.75
N LEU A 292 -21.57 16.24 -24.89
CA LEU A 292 -20.26 16.88 -24.91
C LEU A 292 -20.26 18.21 -24.14
N CYS A 293 -21.22 19.10 -24.38
CA CYS A 293 -21.29 20.39 -23.67
C CYS A 293 -21.41 20.20 -22.15
N ARG A 294 -22.21 19.22 -21.69
CA ARG A 294 -22.34 18.90 -20.26
C ARG A 294 -21.02 18.39 -19.67
N LEU A 295 -20.32 17.50 -20.38
CA LEU A 295 -19.03 16.97 -19.94
C LEU A 295 -17.94 18.06 -19.89
N GLN A 296 -17.91 18.94 -20.90
CA GLN A 296 -16.98 20.08 -20.93
C GLN A 296 -17.24 21.05 -19.77
N ALA A 297 -18.51 21.33 -19.45
CA ALA A 297 -18.91 22.23 -18.38
C ALA A 297 -18.79 21.61 -16.97
N ALA A 298 -18.76 20.29 -16.84
CA ALA A 298 -18.65 19.64 -15.53
C ALA A 298 -17.33 19.97 -14.84
N GLU A 299 -17.37 20.47 -13.61
CA GLU A 299 -16.17 20.68 -12.80
C GLU A 299 -15.74 19.36 -12.16
N LEU A 300 -14.42 19.10 -12.18
CA LEU A 300 -13.82 17.94 -11.52
C LEU A 300 -13.09 18.43 -10.27
N GLY A 301 -13.77 18.35 -9.13
CA GLY A 301 -13.14 18.47 -7.81
C GLY A 301 -12.87 17.08 -7.27
N VAL A 302 -11.60 16.77 -6.98
CA VAL A 302 -11.25 15.63 -6.15
C VAL A 302 -11.17 16.12 -4.71
N GLU A 303 -11.88 15.45 -3.82
CA GLU A 303 -11.87 15.74 -2.39
C GLU A 303 -11.31 14.50 -1.68
N PHE A 304 -10.16 14.64 -1.04
CA PHE A 304 -9.59 13.57 -0.22
C PHE A 304 -9.94 13.81 1.23
N ASN A 305 -10.41 12.77 1.90
CA ASN A 305 -10.55 12.83 3.35
C ASN A 305 -9.20 12.51 4.00
N TRP A 306 -8.32 13.51 4.07
CA TRP A 306 -6.96 13.34 4.60
C TRP A 306 -6.92 12.81 6.03
N ARG A 307 -7.93 13.11 6.85
CA ARG A 307 -8.06 12.55 8.20
C ARG A 307 -8.30 11.03 8.15
N VAL A 308 -9.18 10.58 7.27
CA VAL A 308 -9.40 9.14 7.05
C VAL A 308 -8.13 8.49 6.52
N MET A 309 -7.43 9.14 5.58
CA MET A 309 -6.17 8.62 5.07
C MET A 309 -5.10 8.50 6.17
N GLN A 310 -4.94 9.51 7.01
CA GLN A 310 -4.00 9.46 8.15
C GLN A 310 -4.38 8.37 9.16
N SER A 311 -5.66 8.27 9.51
CA SER A 311 -6.16 7.28 10.48
C SER A 311 -5.99 5.86 9.95
N GLY A 312 -6.31 5.64 8.68
CA GLY A 312 -6.14 4.33 8.07
C GLY A 312 -4.68 3.98 7.80
N LEU A 313 -3.80 4.95 7.54
CA LEU A 313 -2.36 4.72 7.48
C LEU A 313 -1.81 4.30 8.85
N LYS A 314 -2.31 4.88 9.95
CA LYS A 314 -1.98 4.44 11.32
C LYS A 314 -2.41 2.99 11.58
N ILE A 315 -3.60 2.60 11.14
CA ILE A 315 -4.06 1.20 11.26
C ILE A 315 -3.20 0.28 10.39
N SER A 316 -2.90 0.72 9.17
CA SER A 316 -2.14 -0.06 8.19
C SER A 316 -0.66 -0.19 8.56
N SER A 317 -0.10 0.73 9.33
CA SER A 317 1.25 0.58 9.89
C SER A 317 1.28 -0.54 10.94
N CYS A 318 0.23 -0.70 11.76
CA CYS A 318 0.06 -1.85 12.65
C CYS A 318 0.05 -3.15 11.86
N SER A 319 -0.85 -3.29 10.88
CA SER A 319 -0.90 -4.52 10.06
C SER A 319 0.42 -4.79 9.31
N THR A 320 1.13 -3.74 8.89
CA THR A 320 2.47 -3.86 8.28
C THR A 320 3.51 -4.38 9.30
N ALA A 321 3.51 -3.85 10.51
CA ALA A 321 4.38 -4.29 11.60
C ALA A 321 4.14 -5.76 11.97
N TRP A 322 2.87 -6.15 12.14
CA TRP A 322 2.52 -7.54 12.44
C TRP A 322 2.88 -8.49 11.29
N SER A 323 2.60 -8.13 10.04
CA SER A 323 2.99 -8.95 8.88
C SER A 323 4.50 -9.17 8.80
N ARG A 324 5.30 -8.16 9.16
CA ARG A 324 6.76 -8.28 9.24
C ARG A 324 7.19 -9.23 10.35
N TYR A 325 6.57 -9.13 11.53
CA TYR A 325 6.80 -10.05 12.63
C TYR A 325 6.45 -11.49 12.25
N GLU A 326 5.25 -11.72 11.75
CA GLU A 326 4.76 -13.04 11.37
C GLU A 326 5.67 -13.69 10.32
N ASN A 327 5.99 -12.96 9.24
CA ASN A 327 6.85 -13.44 8.18
C ASN A 327 8.25 -13.78 8.70
N TRP A 328 8.85 -12.88 9.48
CA TRP A 328 10.15 -13.14 10.10
C TRP A 328 10.11 -14.37 11.00
N TYR A 329 9.12 -14.48 11.88
CA TYR A 329 8.99 -15.59 12.82
C TYR A 329 8.92 -16.93 12.09
N PHE A 330 8.05 -17.04 11.08
CA PHE A 330 7.94 -18.26 10.29
C PHE A 330 9.17 -18.52 9.43
N THR A 331 9.87 -17.49 8.97
CA THR A 331 11.12 -17.68 8.23
C THR A 331 12.24 -18.20 9.13
N GLN A 332 12.30 -17.76 10.39
CA GLN A 332 13.36 -18.14 11.33
C GLN A 332 13.09 -19.44 12.08
N PHE A 333 11.84 -19.72 12.47
CA PHE A 333 11.54 -20.77 13.44
C PHE A 333 10.70 -21.94 12.90
N ARG A 334 10.22 -21.86 11.65
CA ARG A 334 9.41 -22.93 11.06
C ARG A 334 10.24 -24.21 10.90
N GLY A 335 9.74 -25.30 11.45
CA GLY A 335 10.38 -26.63 11.38
C GLY A 335 11.50 -26.87 12.40
N ILE A 336 11.85 -25.90 13.24
CA ILE A 336 12.85 -26.05 14.31
C ILE A 336 12.18 -26.40 15.65
N LYS A 337 10.89 -26.08 15.82
CA LYS A 337 10.14 -26.26 17.07
C LYS A 337 9.33 -27.59 17.12
N HIS A 338 10.01 -28.71 16.90
CA HIS A 338 9.56 -30.08 17.26
C HIS A 338 10.72 -30.76 18.00
N ALA A 339 10.63 -31.36 19.19
CA ALA A 339 9.57 -31.48 20.19
C ALA A 339 10.30 -31.56 21.56
N HIS A 340 9.79 -30.91 22.60
CA HIS A 340 10.13 -31.33 23.96
C HIS A 340 9.29 -32.57 24.29
N SER A 341 9.87 -33.74 24.07
CA SER A 341 9.68 -34.91 24.95
C SER A 341 10.87 -35.84 24.77
N ASP A 342 11.73 -35.86 25.78
CA ASP A 342 12.47 -37.08 26.13
C ASP A 342 11.45 -38.23 26.34
N ASP A 343 11.90 -39.46 26.11
CA ASP A 343 11.20 -40.73 26.34
C ASP A 343 10.09 -41.12 25.33
N GLU A 344 10.48 -41.73 24.21
CA GLU A 344 10.09 -43.12 23.89
C GLU A 344 11.09 -43.68 22.88
N GLU A 345 12.05 -44.44 23.40
CA GLU A 345 12.94 -45.31 22.64
C GLU A 345 12.09 -46.30 21.83
N TYR A 346 11.91 -46.00 20.54
CA TYR A 346 11.30 -46.94 19.61
C TYR A 346 12.22 -48.15 19.43
N GLU A 347 11.98 -49.21 20.19
CA GLU A 347 12.60 -50.52 19.96
C GLU A 347 11.91 -51.20 18.75
N PRO A 348 12.62 -51.43 17.63
CA PRO A 348 12.08 -52.22 16.55
C PRO A 348 12.17 -53.70 16.94
N THR A 349 11.02 -54.35 17.16
CA THR A 349 10.97 -55.80 17.29
C THR A 349 11.46 -56.47 16.02
N ASP A 350 12.69 -56.97 16.08
CA ASP A 350 13.35 -57.83 15.10
C ASP A 350 12.68 -59.21 15.09
N ASN A 351 11.91 -59.48 14.05
CA ASN A 351 11.56 -60.84 13.66
C ASN A 351 12.13 -61.11 12.25
N ARG A 352 13.40 -61.58 12.25
CA ARG A 352 14.00 -62.48 11.24
C ARG A 352 12.93 -63.37 10.61
N THR A 353 12.91 -63.63 9.30
CA THR A 353 13.88 -64.47 8.56
C THR A 353 13.58 -64.39 7.03
N PRO A 354 14.40 -64.96 6.11
CA PRO A 354 15.48 -64.31 5.41
C PRO A 354 15.25 -64.12 3.88
N SER A 355 16.08 -63.22 3.36
CA SER A 355 16.42 -62.95 1.96
C SER A 355 16.53 -64.18 1.04
N THR A 356 15.92 -64.07 -0.14
CA THR A 356 16.53 -64.54 -1.40
C THR A 356 16.36 -63.47 -2.48
N SER A 357 17.49 -62.92 -2.90
CA SER A 357 17.71 -62.04 -4.06
C SER A 357 17.26 -62.71 -5.38
N PRO A 358 16.96 -61.93 -6.44
CA PRO A 358 17.98 -61.86 -7.49
C PRO A 358 18.22 -60.46 -8.09
N GLU A 359 19.44 -60.38 -8.64
CA GLU A 359 20.22 -59.28 -9.23
C GLU A 359 19.59 -58.42 -10.36
N PRO A 360 20.25 -57.29 -10.69
CA PRO A 360 19.69 -56.16 -11.42
C PRO A 360 19.83 -56.29 -12.94
N ARG A 361 18.98 -55.56 -13.68
CA ARG A 361 19.17 -55.34 -15.13
C ARG A 361 19.59 -53.91 -15.41
N ASP A 362 20.81 -53.80 -15.94
CA ASP A 362 21.33 -52.67 -16.69
C ASP A 362 20.45 -52.33 -17.90
N VAL A 363 20.11 -51.04 -18.06
CA VAL A 363 19.85 -50.44 -19.37
C VAL A 363 20.44 -49.03 -19.43
N ALA A 364 21.40 -48.87 -20.34
CA ALA A 364 22.14 -47.65 -20.67
C ALA A 364 21.28 -46.54 -21.32
N PRO A 365 21.76 -45.28 -21.33
CA PRO A 365 21.03 -44.12 -21.85
C PRO A 365 21.22 -43.92 -23.36
N ARG A 366 20.18 -43.44 -24.06
CA ARG A 366 20.30 -42.97 -25.45
C ARG A 366 20.09 -41.47 -25.57
N SER A 367 20.97 -40.91 -26.38
CA SER A 367 21.30 -39.52 -26.65
C SER A 367 20.38 -38.85 -27.69
N ALA A 368 20.24 -37.53 -27.53
CA ALA A 368 20.21 -36.44 -28.50
C ALA A 368 19.60 -36.66 -29.92
N ALA A 369 18.65 -35.78 -30.29
CA ALA A 369 18.57 -35.26 -31.66
C ALA A 369 17.89 -33.88 -31.76
N ARG A 370 18.76 -32.89 -32.01
CA ARG A 370 18.59 -31.60 -32.70
C ARG A 370 17.57 -31.65 -33.86
N ARG A 371 16.69 -30.65 -33.99
CA ARG A 371 16.18 -30.18 -35.30
C ARG A 371 16.08 -28.65 -35.34
N LYS A 372 16.86 -28.08 -36.27
CA LYS A 372 16.70 -26.73 -36.84
C LYS A 372 15.53 -26.77 -37.83
N SER A 373 14.75 -25.69 -37.90
CA SER A 373 13.97 -25.36 -39.11
C SER A 373 14.13 -23.88 -39.41
N VAL A 374 14.55 -23.60 -40.64
CA VAL A 374 14.72 -22.28 -41.24
C VAL A 374 13.90 -22.26 -42.53
N ARG A 375 13.25 -21.11 -42.77
CA ARG A 375 12.69 -20.54 -44.02
C ARG A 375 11.40 -21.13 -44.60
N ARG A 376 10.40 -20.24 -44.79
CA ARG A 376 10.37 -19.35 -45.97
C ARG A 376 10.04 -17.94 -45.57
#